data_AF-A0A914AIZ8-F1
#
_entry.id   AF-A0A914AIZ8-F1
#
_cell.length_a   1.000
_cell.length_b   1.000
_cell.length_c   1.000
_cell.angle_alpha   90.00
_cell.angle_beta   90.00
_cell.angle_gamma   90.00
#
_symmetry.space_group_name_H-M   'P 1'
#
loop_
_entity.id
_entity.type
_entity.pdbx_description
1 polymer ?
#
loop_
_entity_poly.entity_id
_entity_poly.type
_entity_poly.pdbx_seq_one_letter_code
_entity_poly.pdbx_strand_id
1 'polypeptide(L)'
;MTSAKQDGAMNAWTVYDHIDECRGKVALKERDHRAYYESSQVDKQFNEVEIAALRQNNKDKRVNLAQQTFHGDERVINEALESHRDENLALRRKTAEEAISEMDQKMCEKEKQLNSLREQREKRENRIKELETALARLDLLAKNSDNNYAQYDLKTIRMVENNLDKARIKHETARKLQQTYIEIVRCLEEERLSLPKKLKALEGALEEQRHELRELTGISQDARIKRDQAKAELSVLEQTMIEAKRSRDRTLTRMKKQAEKQKEMADKIEKRARATLQTDDPSQESKRQSQMDEDNWVKVTTYEEAFKRIQEATGVSSIEEIEARFMNQGGTYEHLLAQKRTSEKQRKWLSEQKRQLTQHYEAMKYSGESKMSQGQQMLEKMQEHLGKTEQRRDLLRNSVHRNHMVTTDVKNGIRHLYDTLKDIKLKPPMKNNANPDDYLDQLQICENKLQKLMTQANVRDSASFKKIMNSTEFHEFMENRQKTENLRVRLDEPDSYDSDDFGYDSQDNEDMMTNADIKREGQMLMDQKKNKKRARGRRKK
;
A
#
# COMPACT_ATOMS: atom_id res chain seq x y z
N MET A 1 38.37 -32.09 158.17
CA MET A 1 38.87 -31.61 159.47
C MET A 1 39.02 -32.81 160.40
N THR A 2 40.21 -32.94 161.03
CA THR A 2 40.46 -33.55 162.36
C THR A 2 39.87 -34.94 162.64
N SER A 3 40.67 -36.01 162.69
CA SER A 3 41.56 -36.40 163.80
C SER A 3 40.83 -36.64 165.12
N ALA A 4 41.20 -37.78 165.75
CA ALA A 4 41.06 -38.09 167.17
C ALA A 4 39.62 -38.46 167.61
N LYS A 5 39.38 -39.44 168.47
CA LYS A 5 40.24 -40.24 169.35
C LYS A 5 39.30 -41.29 169.96
N GLN A 6 39.75 -42.54 169.99
CA GLN A 6 39.99 -43.31 171.22
C GLN A 6 38.77 -43.93 171.94
N ASP A 7 39.08 -45.14 172.41
CA ASP A 7 38.53 -45.88 173.54
C ASP A 7 37.25 -46.69 173.24
N GLY A 8 37.24 -48.02 173.35
CA GLY A 8 38.09 -48.86 174.19
C GLY A 8 37.64 -48.83 175.65
N ALA A 9 36.37 -49.16 175.90
CA ALA A 9 35.87 -49.70 177.18
C ALA A 9 34.63 -50.55 176.85
N MET A 10 34.78 -51.86 176.72
CA MET A 10 34.41 -52.83 177.77
C MET A 10 32.90 -52.89 178.08
N ASN A 11 32.32 -54.01 177.65
CA ASN A 11 31.30 -54.80 178.35
C ASN A 11 29.93 -54.18 178.62
N ALA A 12 28.94 -54.60 177.84
CA ALA A 12 27.93 -55.59 178.24
C ALA A 12 26.70 -55.49 177.33
N TRP A 13 26.82 -55.92 176.08
CA TRP A 13 25.63 -56.16 175.24
C TRP A 13 25.13 -57.55 175.55
N THR A 14 23.90 -57.63 176.04
CA THR A 14 23.28 -58.91 176.39
C THR A 14 22.83 -59.62 175.12
N VAL A 15 22.77 -60.95 175.15
CA VAL A 15 22.39 -61.78 173.98
C VAL A 15 21.02 -61.35 173.41
N TYR A 16 20.13 -60.79 174.24
CA TYR A 16 18.84 -60.25 173.83
C TYR A 16 18.97 -59.03 172.91
N ASP A 17 19.89 -58.10 173.20
CA ASP A 17 20.11 -56.91 172.35
C ASP A 17 20.65 -57.29 170.97
N HIS A 18 21.51 -58.32 170.90
CA HIS A 18 21.99 -58.87 169.63
C HIS A 18 20.88 -59.57 168.83
N ILE A 19 19.95 -60.26 169.51
CA ILE A 19 18.82 -60.91 168.85
C ILE A 19 17.85 -59.87 168.28
N ASP A 20 17.56 -58.78 169.01
CA ASP A 20 16.66 -57.73 168.52
C ASP A 20 17.30 -56.87 167.42
N GLU A 21 18.61 -56.62 167.48
CA GLU A 21 19.34 -56.02 166.35
C GLU A 21 19.32 -56.93 165.12
N CYS A 22 19.53 -58.25 165.28
CA CYS A 22 19.41 -59.21 164.20
C CYS A 22 17.99 -59.27 163.62
N ARG A 23 16.95 -59.26 164.47
CA ARG A 23 15.55 -59.20 164.03
C ARG A 23 15.23 -57.90 163.29
N GLY A 24 15.72 -56.76 163.76
CA GLY A 24 15.60 -55.48 163.09
C GLY A 24 16.29 -55.49 161.71
N LYS A 25 17.51 -56.05 161.62
CA LYS A 25 18.23 -56.23 160.35
C LYS A 25 17.52 -57.17 159.39
N VAL A 26 16.90 -58.26 159.89
CA VAL A 26 16.09 -59.17 159.06
C VAL A 26 14.83 -58.48 158.56
N ALA A 27 14.09 -57.79 159.42
CA ALA A 27 12.88 -57.07 159.02
C ALA A 27 13.16 -55.92 158.02
N LEU A 28 14.30 -55.23 158.17
CA LEU A 28 14.75 -54.22 157.21
C LEU A 28 15.12 -54.87 155.87
N LYS A 29 15.88 -55.97 155.88
CA LYS A 29 16.20 -56.72 154.66
C LYS A 29 14.96 -57.28 153.97
N GLU A 30 13.97 -57.75 154.71
CA GLU A 30 12.70 -58.23 154.17
C GLU A 30 11.88 -57.08 153.56
N ARG A 31 11.86 -55.90 154.20
CA ARG A 31 11.25 -54.69 153.63
C ARG A 31 11.96 -54.21 152.38
N ASP A 32 13.29 -54.19 152.37
CA ASP A 32 14.08 -53.84 151.20
C ASP A 32 13.87 -54.86 150.09
N HIS A 33 13.91 -56.17 150.37
CA HIS A 33 13.60 -57.20 149.38
C HIS A 33 12.19 -57.07 148.83
N ARG A 34 11.19 -56.73 149.67
CA ARG A 34 9.82 -56.47 149.21
C ARG A 34 9.75 -55.21 148.36
N ALA A 35 10.40 -54.11 148.75
CA ALA A 35 10.44 -52.87 147.97
C ALA A 35 11.18 -53.05 146.63
N TYR A 36 12.30 -53.78 146.61
CA TYR A 36 13.01 -54.14 145.39
C TYR A 36 12.17 -55.04 144.48
N TYR A 37 11.46 -56.02 145.05
CA TYR A 37 10.57 -56.89 144.28
C TYR A 37 9.39 -56.11 143.71
N GLU A 38 8.73 -55.27 144.51
CA GLU A 38 7.63 -54.41 144.07
C GLU A 38 8.09 -53.41 143.01
N SER A 39 9.24 -52.75 143.19
CA SER A 39 9.85 -51.88 142.17
C SER A 39 10.15 -52.66 140.88
N SER A 40 10.75 -53.86 140.99
CA SER A 40 11.05 -54.69 139.83
C SER A 40 9.80 -55.18 139.10
N GLN A 41 8.70 -55.45 139.81
CA GLN A 41 7.42 -55.82 139.21
C GLN A 41 6.75 -54.62 138.51
N VAL A 42 6.81 -53.43 139.12
CA VAL A 42 6.34 -52.19 138.49
C VAL A 42 7.16 -51.86 137.25
N ASP A 43 8.50 -51.97 137.32
CA ASP A 43 9.38 -51.79 136.17
C ASP A 43 9.10 -52.82 135.08
N LYS A 44 8.84 -54.08 135.44
CA LYS A 44 8.45 -55.12 134.49
C LYS A 44 7.11 -54.80 133.81
N GLN A 45 6.11 -54.33 134.55
CA GLN A 45 4.84 -53.90 133.97
C GLN A 45 5.00 -52.68 133.06
N PHE A 46 5.82 -51.69 133.46
CA PHE A 46 6.13 -50.54 132.63
C PHE A 46 6.83 -50.97 131.34
N ASN A 47 7.83 -51.85 131.44
CA ASN A 47 8.54 -52.42 130.30
C ASN A 47 7.60 -53.25 129.40
N GLU A 48 6.65 -54.01 129.95
CA GLU A 48 5.64 -54.74 129.16
C GLU A 48 4.72 -53.78 128.37
N VAL A 49 4.28 -52.68 129.00
CA VAL A 49 3.49 -51.63 128.34
C VAL A 49 4.32 -50.92 127.26
N GLU A 50 5.58 -50.60 127.54
CA GLU A 50 6.48 -49.95 126.58
C GLU A 50 6.78 -50.87 125.38
N ILE A 51 7.03 -52.16 125.61
CA ILE A 51 7.20 -53.15 124.54
C ILE A 51 5.92 -53.27 123.70
N ALA A 52 4.74 -53.26 124.31
CA ALA A 52 3.47 -53.28 123.60
C ALA A 52 3.30 -52.01 122.72
N ALA A 53 3.61 -50.84 123.27
CA ALA A 53 3.57 -49.57 122.55
C ALA A 53 4.57 -49.54 121.37
N LEU A 54 5.80 -50.01 121.59
CA LEU A 54 6.82 -50.12 120.54
C LEU A 54 6.42 -51.11 119.44
N ARG A 55 5.82 -52.25 119.79
CA ARG A 55 5.29 -53.22 118.81
C ARG A 55 4.16 -52.63 117.97
N GLN A 56 3.24 -51.90 118.60
CA GLN A 56 2.16 -51.21 117.89
C GLN A 56 2.72 -50.15 116.94
N ASN A 57 3.67 -49.32 117.41
CA ASN A 57 4.32 -48.32 116.56
C ASN A 57 5.12 -48.96 115.40
N ASN A 58 5.77 -50.11 115.63
CA ASN A 58 6.44 -50.85 114.55
C ASN A 58 5.43 -51.39 113.53
N LYS A 59 4.27 -51.89 113.99
CA LYS A 59 3.18 -52.32 113.11
C LYS A 59 2.63 -51.16 112.28
N ASP A 60 2.37 -50.02 112.91
CA ASP A 60 1.85 -48.81 112.24
C ASP A 60 2.88 -48.27 111.22
N LYS A 61 4.17 -48.26 111.56
CA LYS A 61 5.24 -47.92 110.63
C LYS A 61 5.34 -48.89 109.45
N ARG A 62 5.16 -50.20 109.66
CA ARG A 62 5.13 -51.19 108.58
C ARG A 62 3.93 -50.99 107.67
N VAL A 63 2.76 -50.69 108.22
CA VAL A 63 1.55 -50.36 107.44
C VAL A 63 1.75 -49.09 106.63
N ASN A 64 2.29 -48.03 107.23
CA ASN A 64 2.60 -46.78 106.52
C ASN A 64 3.63 -47.00 105.41
N LEU A 65 4.68 -47.78 105.66
CA LEU A 65 5.68 -48.13 104.64
C LEU A 65 5.05 -48.94 103.49
N ALA A 66 4.17 -49.90 103.81
CA ALA A 66 3.43 -50.65 102.81
C ALA A 66 2.53 -49.72 101.98
N GLN A 67 1.77 -48.84 102.60
CA GLN A 67 0.92 -47.87 101.88
C GLN A 67 1.74 -46.92 100.99
N GLN A 68 2.90 -46.45 101.46
CA GLN A 68 3.79 -45.60 100.68
C GLN A 68 4.46 -46.34 99.51
N THR A 69 4.73 -47.63 99.65
CA THR A 69 5.32 -48.45 98.58
C THR A 69 4.28 -48.88 97.55
N PHE A 70 3.05 -49.19 97.96
CA PHE A 70 1.96 -49.53 97.03
C PHE A 70 1.51 -48.34 96.16
N HIS A 71 1.58 -47.11 96.67
CA HIS A 71 1.21 -45.89 95.93
C HIS A 71 2.42 -45.02 95.54
N GLY A 72 3.64 -45.52 95.71
CA GLY A 72 4.86 -44.78 95.41
C GLY A 72 4.96 -44.43 93.93
N ASP A 73 4.77 -45.43 93.08
CA ASP A 73 4.80 -45.28 91.62
C ASP A 73 3.68 -44.36 91.12
N GLU A 74 2.46 -44.51 91.64
CA GLU A 74 1.32 -43.66 91.28
C GLU A 74 1.58 -42.18 91.59
N ARG A 75 2.23 -41.89 92.73
CA ARG A 75 2.57 -40.51 93.11
C ARG A 75 3.64 -39.91 92.21
N VAL A 76 4.70 -40.66 91.92
CA VAL A 76 5.80 -40.20 91.06
C VAL A 76 5.30 -39.90 89.64
N ILE A 77 4.43 -40.77 89.09
CA ILE A 77 3.83 -40.57 87.77
C ILE A 77 2.95 -39.32 87.74
N ASN A 78 2.12 -39.09 88.77
CA ASN A 78 1.25 -37.92 88.83
C ASN A 78 2.04 -36.60 88.94
N GLU A 79 3.12 -36.58 89.72
CA GLU A 79 3.98 -35.41 89.89
C GLU A 79 4.79 -35.11 88.61
N ALA A 80 5.32 -36.13 87.95
CA ALA A 80 6.10 -35.95 86.71
C ALA A 80 5.24 -35.55 85.50
N LEU A 81 3.99 -36.01 85.43
CA LEU A 81 3.07 -35.78 84.30
C LEU A 81 1.94 -34.81 84.63
N GLU A 82 2.14 -33.88 85.58
CA GLU A 82 1.11 -32.92 85.99
C GLU A 82 0.62 -32.04 84.81
N SER A 83 1.53 -31.60 83.94
CA SER A 83 1.21 -30.82 82.74
C SER A 83 0.57 -31.63 81.60
N HIS A 84 0.66 -32.96 81.67
CA HIS A 84 0.31 -33.88 80.59
C HIS A 84 -0.87 -34.78 80.99
N ARG A 85 -2.06 -34.18 81.10
CA ARG A 85 -3.25 -34.80 81.69
C ARG A 85 -3.62 -36.15 81.08
N ASP A 86 -3.59 -36.27 79.75
CA ASP A 86 -4.03 -37.48 79.05
C ASP A 86 -3.02 -38.63 79.20
N GLU A 87 -1.72 -38.30 79.20
CA GLU A 87 -0.63 -39.26 79.41
C GLU A 87 -0.57 -39.71 80.88
N ASN A 88 -0.83 -38.79 81.81
CA ASN A 88 -0.94 -39.08 83.23
C ASN A 88 -2.11 -40.07 83.53
N LEU A 89 -3.29 -39.82 82.96
CA LEU A 89 -4.45 -40.70 83.11
C LEU A 89 -4.19 -42.11 82.54
N ALA A 90 -3.45 -42.22 81.44
CA ALA A 90 -3.11 -43.50 80.81
C ALA A 90 -2.07 -44.32 81.61
N LEU A 91 -1.15 -43.64 82.31
CA LEU A 91 -0.02 -44.26 82.99
C LEU A 91 -0.22 -44.48 84.50
N ARG A 92 -1.28 -43.90 85.09
CA ARG A 92 -1.58 -43.94 86.53
C ARG A 92 -1.65 -45.34 87.17
N ARG A 93 -1.92 -46.39 86.40
CA ARG A 93 -2.05 -47.78 86.89
C ARG A 93 -0.85 -48.66 86.56
N LYS A 94 0.21 -48.10 85.98
CA LYS A 94 1.42 -48.81 85.57
C LYS A 94 2.54 -48.56 86.56
N THR A 95 3.56 -49.42 86.50
CA THR A 95 4.81 -49.19 87.26
C THR A 95 5.58 -48.02 86.64
N ALA A 96 6.46 -47.39 87.43
CA ALA A 96 7.27 -46.28 86.93
C ALA A 96 8.14 -46.65 85.72
N GLU A 97 8.68 -47.88 85.68
CA GLU A 97 9.50 -48.39 84.57
C GLU A 97 8.69 -48.57 83.27
N GLU A 98 7.47 -49.11 83.37
CA GLU A 98 6.57 -49.24 82.22
C GLU A 98 6.14 -47.88 81.67
N ALA A 99 5.91 -46.90 82.57
CA ALA A 99 5.55 -45.54 82.19
C ALA A 99 6.69 -44.82 81.43
N ILE A 100 7.94 -45.01 81.87
CA ILE A 100 9.12 -44.51 81.16
C ILE A 100 9.21 -45.16 79.78
N SER A 101 9.10 -46.48 79.69
CA SER A 101 9.22 -47.19 78.41
C SER A 101 8.13 -46.76 77.40
N GLU A 102 6.89 -46.53 77.84
CA GLU A 102 5.83 -46.06 76.95
C GLU A 102 6.04 -44.61 76.51
N MET A 103 6.51 -43.74 77.42
CA MET A 103 6.82 -42.36 77.07
C MET A 103 8.00 -42.28 76.10
N ASP A 104 9.04 -43.09 76.31
CA ASP A 104 10.18 -43.22 75.39
C ASP A 104 9.74 -43.71 74.01
N GLN A 105 8.85 -44.70 73.95
CA GLN A 105 8.27 -45.14 72.68
C GLN A 105 7.52 -44.00 71.97
N LYS A 106 6.67 -43.25 72.70
CA LYS A 106 5.96 -42.09 72.15
C LYS A 106 6.93 -41.01 71.67
N MET A 107 8.01 -40.74 72.41
CA MET A 107 9.05 -39.81 71.99
C MET A 107 9.72 -40.28 70.70
N CYS A 108 10.10 -41.56 70.59
CA CYS A 108 10.66 -42.12 69.37
C CYS A 108 9.69 -42.05 68.18
N GLU A 109 8.39 -42.28 68.40
CA GLU A 109 7.36 -42.15 67.36
C GLU A 109 7.23 -40.68 66.89
N LYS A 110 7.22 -39.72 67.82
CA LYS A 110 7.20 -38.30 67.50
C LYS A 110 8.47 -37.84 66.79
N GLU A 111 9.62 -38.34 67.19
CA GLU A 111 10.90 -38.06 66.53
C GLU A 111 10.91 -38.60 65.10
N LYS A 112 10.42 -39.82 64.87
CA LYS A 112 10.24 -40.39 63.52
C LYS A 112 9.29 -39.55 62.67
N GLN A 113 8.16 -39.11 63.23
CA GLN A 113 7.21 -38.23 62.54
C GLN A 113 7.89 -36.89 62.17
N LEU A 114 8.64 -36.30 63.10
CA LEU A 114 9.36 -35.06 62.89
C LEU A 114 10.45 -35.20 61.82
N ASN A 115 11.20 -36.31 61.83
CA ASN A 115 12.22 -36.59 60.81
C ASN A 115 11.59 -36.79 59.42
N SER A 116 10.45 -37.48 59.33
CA SER A 116 9.70 -37.61 58.06
C SER A 116 9.23 -36.24 57.55
N LEU A 117 8.71 -35.38 58.42
CA LEU A 117 8.29 -34.03 58.05
C LEU A 117 9.48 -33.15 57.63
N ARG A 118 10.63 -33.26 58.29
CA ARG A 118 11.87 -32.57 57.89
C ARG A 118 12.31 -32.99 56.49
N GLU A 119 12.32 -34.29 56.19
CA GLU A 119 12.66 -34.80 54.87
C GLU A 119 11.68 -34.29 53.80
N GLN A 120 10.37 -34.30 54.08
CA GLN A 120 9.37 -33.76 53.15
C GLN A 120 9.57 -32.27 52.90
N ARG A 121 9.88 -31.49 53.95
CA ARG A 121 10.19 -30.07 53.83
C ARG A 121 11.41 -29.85 52.95
N GLU A 122 12.50 -30.58 53.19
CA GLU A 122 13.73 -30.47 52.42
C GLU A 122 13.51 -30.81 50.94
N LYS A 123 12.76 -31.88 50.64
CA LYS A 123 12.37 -32.23 49.26
C LYS A 123 11.60 -31.10 48.57
N ARG A 124 10.67 -30.46 49.27
CA ARG A 124 9.90 -29.32 48.74
C ARG A 124 10.78 -28.09 48.53
N GLU A 125 11.67 -27.77 49.46
CA GLU A 125 12.63 -26.66 49.33
C GLU A 125 13.58 -26.88 48.15
N ASN A 126 14.11 -28.09 47.98
CA ASN A 126 14.94 -28.43 46.82
C ASN A 126 14.16 -28.31 45.52
N ARG A 127 12.89 -28.75 45.49
CA ARG A 127 12.03 -28.59 44.31
C ARG A 127 11.76 -27.13 43.97
N ILE A 128 11.58 -26.27 44.97
CA ILE A 128 11.41 -24.83 44.76
C ILE A 128 12.68 -24.24 44.13
N LYS A 129 13.86 -24.54 44.67
CA LYS A 129 15.14 -24.09 44.11
C LYS A 129 15.35 -24.56 42.67
N GLU A 130 15.00 -25.80 42.35
CA GLU A 130 15.02 -26.31 40.97
C GLU A 130 14.09 -25.53 40.05
N LEU A 131 12.87 -25.21 40.50
CA LEU A 131 11.91 -24.42 39.72
C LEU A 131 12.38 -22.97 39.54
N GLU A 132 12.94 -22.35 40.58
CA GLU A 132 13.51 -21.00 40.51
C GLU A 132 14.68 -20.93 39.53
N THR A 133 15.59 -21.91 39.56
CA THR A 133 16.71 -21.99 38.61
C THR A 133 16.22 -22.26 37.18
N ALA A 134 15.19 -23.08 37.00
CA ALA A 134 14.56 -23.30 35.69
C ALA A 134 13.88 -22.03 35.16
N LEU A 135 13.16 -21.29 36.00
CA LEU A 135 12.55 -20.00 35.65
C LEU A 135 13.60 -18.97 35.26
N ALA A 136 14.66 -18.80 36.07
CA ALA A 136 15.75 -17.88 35.75
C ALA A 136 16.42 -18.22 34.41
N ARG A 137 16.57 -19.51 34.10
CA ARG A 137 17.09 -19.97 32.80
C ARG A 137 16.15 -19.64 31.64
N LEU A 138 14.84 -19.83 31.82
CA LEU A 138 13.84 -19.47 30.82
C LEU A 138 13.77 -17.97 30.58
N ASP A 139 13.85 -17.15 31.63
CA ASP A 139 13.88 -15.68 31.53
C ASP A 139 15.11 -15.18 30.77
N LEU A 140 16.28 -15.78 31.01
CA LEU A 140 17.49 -15.46 30.25
C LEU A 140 17.36 -15.84 28.78
N LEU A 141 16.75 -16.99 28.47
CA LEU A 141 16.51 -17.41 27.09
C LEU A 141 15.51 -16.48 26.38
N ALA A 142 14.42 -16.10 27.03
CA ALA A 142 13.42 -15.18 26.48
C ALA A 142 14.01 -13.79 26.20
N LYS A 143 14.80 -13.24 27.14
CA LYS A 143 15.48 -11.95 26.93
C LYS A 143 16.51 -11.99 25.80
N ASN A 144 17.19 -13.12 25.62
CA ASN A 144 18.22 -13.28 24.58
C ASN A 144 17.63 -13.60 23.20
N SER A 145 16.47 -14.27 23.12
CA SER A 145 15.78 -14.48 21.85
C SER A 145 15.23 -13.17 21.29
N ASP A 146 14.54 -12.38 22.10
CA ASP A 146 13.84 -11.20 21.58
C ASP A 146 14.81 -10.11 21.09
N ASN A 147 15.95 -9.93 21.76
CA ASN A 147 16.92 -8.91 21.38
C ASN A 147 17.70 -9.23 20.11
N ASN A 148 18.12 -10.50 19.92
CA ASN A 148 18.96 -10.84 18.77
C ASN A 148 18.16 -10.91 17.47
N TYR A 149 16.96 -11.49 17.49
CA TYR A 149 16.09 -11.54 16.32
C TYR A 149 15.57 -10.15 15.96
N ALA A 150 15.11 -9.34 16.93
CA ALA A 150 14.64 -7.99 16.65
C ALA A 150 15.74 -7.07 16.11
N GLN A 151 16.99 -7.20 16.58
CA GLN A 151 18.09 -6.39 16.06
C GLN A 151 18.50 -6.82 14.64
N TYR A 152 18.48 -8.12 14.34
CA TYR A 152 18.80 -8.62 13.00
C TYR A 152 17.70 -8.23 12.01
N ASP A 153 16.44 -8.37 12.40
CA ASP A 153 15.29 -7.96 11.61
C ASP A 153 15.29 -6.45 11.36
N LEU A 154 15.59 -5.63 12.37
CA LEU A 154 15.69 -4.18 12.18
C LEU A 154 16.80 -3.78 11.20
N LYS A 155 17.96 -4.44 11.25
CA LYS A 155 19.05 -4.21 10.28
C LYS A 155 18.63 -4.64 8.87
N THR A 156 17.98 -5.79 8.74
CA THR A 156 17.47 -6.28 7.46
C THR A 156 16.39 -5.36 6.90
N ILE A 157 15.45 -4.89 7.72
CA ILE A 157 14.42 -3.92 7.34
C ILE A 157 15.08 -2.65 6.82
N ARG A 158 16.01 -2.05 7.57
CA ARG A 158 16.74 -0.84 7.11
C ARG A 158 17.51 -1.07 5.81
N MET A 159 18.09 -2.25 5.61
CA MET A 159 18.78 -2.58 4.37
C MET A 159 17.80 -2.67 3.19
N VAL A 160 16.66 -3.32 3.39
CA VAL A 160 15.61 -3.45 2.38
C VAL A 160 14.99 -2.10 2.05
N GLU A 161 14.73 -1.25 3.04
CA GLU A 161 14.26 0.13 2.87
C GLU A 161 15.26 0.96 2.05
N ASN A 162 16.54 0.94 2.41
CA ASN A 162 17.59 1.64 1.65
C ASN A 162 17.70 1.13 0.21
N ASN A 163 17.55 -0.18 0.00
CA ASN A 163 17.56 -0.77 -1.34
C ASN A 163 16.31 -0.36 -2.15
N LEU A 164 15.15 -0.30 -1.51
CA LEU A 164 13.91 0.17 -2.11
C LEU A 164 14.02 1.64 -2.52
N ASP A 165 14.56 2.50 -1.66
CA ASP A 165 14.73 3.92 -1.97
C ASP A 165 15.76 4.13 -3.09
N LYS A 166 16.86 3.36 -3.10
CA LYS A 166 17.79 3.34 -4.24
C LYS A 166 17.10 2.91 -5.54
N ALA A 167 16.24 1.89 -5.49
CA ALA A 167 15.50 1.44 -6.66
C ALA A 167 14.49 2.49 -7.14
N ARG A 168 13.80 3.17 -6.22
CA ARG A 168 12.89 4.29 -6.53
C ARG A 168 13.62 5.46 -7.18
N ILE A 169 14.76 5.88 -6.64
CA ILE A 169 15.59 6.93 -7.24
C ILE A 169 16.02 6.53 -8.65
N LYS A 170 16.51 5.30 -8.84
CA LYS A 170 16.89 4.78 -10.16
C LYS A 170 15.72 4.80 -11.15
N HIS A 171 14.55 4.32 -10.73
CA HIS A 171 13.34 4.35 -11.55
C HIS A 171 12.94 5.78 -11.94
N GLU A 172 12.94 6.70 -10.99
CA GLU A 172 12.60 8.10 -11.25
C GLU A 172 13.61 8.78 -12.19
N THR A 173 14.91 8.50 -12.02
CA THR A 173 15.94 8.98 -12.96
C THR A 173 15.78 8.38 -14.35
N ALA A 174 15.46 7.09 -14.46
CA ALA A 174 15.21 6.43 -15.74
C ALA A 174 13.96 7.00 -16.43
N ARG A 175 12.90 7.28 -15.66
CA ARG A 175 11.66 7.90 -16.14
C ARG A 175 11.93 9.31 -16.69
N LYS A 176 12.69 10.13 -15.96
CA LYS A 176 13.10 11.47 -16.42
C LYS A 176 13.94 11.39 -17.68
N LEU A 177 14.92 10.48 -17.72
CA LEU A 177 15.77 10.28 -18.90
C LEU A 177 14.97 9.79 -20.12
N GLN A 178 14.00 8.88 -19.91
CA GLN A 178 13.09 8.43 -20.95
C GLN A 178 12.26 9.59 -21.49
N GLN A 179 11.74 10.45 -20.60
CA GLN A 179 10.97 11.62 -21.00
C GLN A 179 11.81 12.59 -21.84
N THR A 180 13.06 12.86 -21.44
CA THR A 180 13.96 13.72 -22.25
C THR A 180 14.29 13.07 -23.60
N TYR A 181 14.48 11.76 -23.67
CA TYR A 181 14.70 11.08 -24.96
C TYR A 181 13.47 11.15 -25.87
N ILE A 182 12.25 11.03 -25.32
CA ILE A 182 11.01 11.19 -26.08
C ILE A 182 10.91 12.62 -26.62
N GLU A 183 11.24 13.63 -25.82
CA GLU A 183 11.26 15.03 -26.25
C GLU A 183 12.29 15.28 -27.37
N ILE A 184 13.50 14.72 -27.25
CA ILE A 184 14.53 14.79 -28.29
C ILE A 184 14.03 14.15 -29.59
N VAL A 185 13.43 12.95 -29.51
CA VAL A 185 12.88 12.26 -30.69
C VAL A 185 11.81 13.11 -31.35
N ARG A 186 10.90 13.72 -30.58
CA ARG A 186 9.87 14.61 -31.11
C ARG A 186 10.49 15.80 -31.86
N CYS A 187 11.49 16.45 -31.28
CA CYS A 187 12.19 17.56 -31.94
C CYS A 187 12.85 17.11 -33.26
N LEU A 188 13.49 15.93 -33.28
CA LEU A 188 14.10 15.37 -34.48
C LEU A 188 13.05 15.00 -35.54
N GLU A 189 11.87 14.52 -35.14
CA GLU A 189 10.76 14.25 -36.06
C GLU A 189 10.20 15.53 -36.67
N GLU A 190 10.02 16.58 -35.87
CA GLU A 190 9.61 17.91 -36.36
C GLU A 190 10.64 18.49 -37.34
N GLU A 191 11.93 18.37 -37.02
CA GLU A 191 13.01 18.79 -37.92
C GLU A 191 13.00 17.99 -39.22
N ARG A 192 12.87 16.66 -39.15
CA ARG A 192 12.77 15.76 -40.30
C ARG A 192 11.62 16.16 -41.23
N LEU A 193 10.48 16.59 -40.68
CA LEU A 193 9.34 17.07 -41.46
C LEU A 193 9.57 18.46 -42.07
N SER A 194 10.38 19.31 -41.43
CA SER A 194 10.72 20.65 -41.90
C SER A 194 11.80 20.68 -42.99
N LEU A 195 12.76 19.76 -42.95
CA LEU A 195 13.93 19.72 -43.84
C LEU A 195 13.55 19.65 -45.33
N PRO A 196 12.58 18.82 -45.78
CA PRO A 196 12.16 18.80 -47.18
C PRO A 196 11.61 20.14 -47.68
N LYS A 197 10.94 20.93 -46.82
CA LYS A 197 10.44 22.26 -47.21
C LYS A 197 11.61 23.23 -47.42
N LYS A 198 12.59 23.22 -46.49
CA LYS A 198 13.81 24.02 -46.61
C LYS A 198 14.62 23.63 -47.86
N LEU A 199 14.71 22.34 -48.13
CA LEU A 199 15.42 21.79 -49.29
C LEU A 199 14.74 22.22 -50.60
N LYS A 200 13.42 22.10 -50.71
CA LYS A 200 12.65 22.59 -51.87
C LYS A 200 12.80 24.09 -52.08
N ALA A 201 12.84 24.89 -51.01
CA ALA A 201 13.05 26.33 -51.11
C ALA A 201 14.45 26.65 -51.67
N LEU A 202 15.49 25.94 -51.21
CA LEU A 202 16.85 26.07 -51.74
C LEU A 202 16.96 25.58 -53.19
N GLU A 203 16.31 24.47 -53.54
CA GLU A 203 16.25 23.97 -54.92
C GLU A 203 15.55 24.97 -55.85
N GLY A 204 14.45 25.58 -55.40
CA GLY A 204 13.73 26.62 -56.14
C GLY A 204 14.62 27.84 -56.39
N ALA A 205 15.26 28.37 -55.34
CA ALA A 205 16.17 29.50 -55.47
C ALA A 205 17.36 29.19 -56.39
N LEU A 206 17.88 27.96 -56.38
CA LEU A 206 18.94 27.54 -57.28
C LEU A 206 18.48 27.53 -58.74
N GLU A 207 17.25 27.06 -59.01
CA GLU A 207 16.72 27.04 -60.37
C GLU A 207 16.42 28.45 -60.90
N GLU A 208 15.92 29.35 -60.04
CA GLU A 208 15.78 30.78 -60.35
C GLU A 208 17.14 31.40 -60.71
N GLN A 209 18.17 31.18 -59.88
CA GLN A 209 19.53 31.66 -60.15
C GLN A 209 20.10 31.06 -61.46
N ARG A 210 19.83 29.79 -61.76
CA ARG A 210 20.21 29.17 -63.04
C ARG A 210 19.48 29.80 -64.22
N HIS A 211 18.20 30.14 -64.06
CA HIS A 211 17.43 30.85 -65.07
C HIS A 211 18.00 32.24 -65.33
N GLU A 212 18.22 33.04 -64.29
CA GLU A 212 18.85 34.36 -64.38
C GLU A 212 20.21 34.29 -65.08
N LEU A 213 21.04 33.29 -64.74
CA LEU A 213 22.34 33.10 -65.37
C LEU A 213 22.21 32.76 -66.86
N ARG A 214 21.25 31.91 -67.24
CA ARG A 214 20.96 31.62 -68.66
C ARG A 214 20.55 32.89 -69.41
N GLU A 215 19.64 33.69 -68.86
CA GLU A 215 19.24 34.97 -69.45
C GLU A 215 20.43 35.92 -69.61
N LEU A 216 21.25 36.07 -68.57
CA LEU A 216 22.44 36.93 -68.60
C LEU A 216 23.46 36.46 -69.65
N THR A 217 23.65 35.14 -69.80
CA THR A 217 24.51 34.59 -70.86
C THR A 217 23.95 34.88 -72.25
N GLY A 218 22.63 34.79 -72.44
CA GLY A 218 21.97 35.17 -73.69
C GLY A 218 22.19 36.64 -74.02
N ILE A 219 21.95 37.53 -73.06
CA ILE A 219 22.21 38.97 -73.21
C ILE A 219 23.69 39.25 -73.53
N SER A 220 24.62 38.56 -72.87
CA SER A 220 26.06 38.70 -73.13
C SER A 220 26.42 38.25 -74.55
N GLN A 221 25.84 37.16 -75.03
CA GLN A 221 26.05 36.67 -76.39
C GLN A 221 25.47 37.64 -77.43
N ASP A 222 24.26 38.14 -77.21
CA ASP A 222 23.64 39.15 -78.08
C ASP A 222 24.46 40.45 -78.10
N ALA A 223 24.95 40.90 -76.95
CA ALA A 223 25.83 42.06 -76.86
C ALA A 223 27.15 41.84 -77.60
N ARG A 224 27.72 40.63 -77.55
CA ARG A 224 28.92 40.27 -78.34
C ARG A 224 28.62 40.32 -79.83
N ILE A 225 27.52 39.72 -80.28
CA ILE A 225 27.10 39.71 -81.69
C ILE A 225 26.90 41.14 -82.19
N LYS A 226 26.16 41.98 -81.46
CA LYS A 226 25.93 43.39 -81.83
C LYS A 226 27.24 44.19 -81.92
N ARG A 227 28.16 43.97 -80.98
CA ARG A 227 29.49 44.60 -81.02
C ARG A 227 30.29 44.14 -82.24
N ASP A 228 30.26 42.85 -82.58
CA ASP A 228 30.98 42.33 -83.75
C ASP A 228 30.34 42.79 -85.07
N GLN A 229 29.01 42.89 -85.13
CA GLN A 229 28.28 43.50 -86.25
C GLN A 229 28.65 44.98 -86.42
N ALA A 230 28.60 45.79 -85.36
CA ALA A 230 28.98 47.19 -85.42
C ALA A 230 30.45 47.39 -85.85
N LYS A 231 31.36 46.50 -85.41
CA LYS A 231 32.76 46.49 -85.87
C LYS A 231 32.88 46.14 -87.35
N ALA A 232 32.11 45.17 -87.84
CA ALA A 232 32.10 44.79 -89.24
C ALA A 232 31.56 45.92 -90.13
N GLU A 233 30.43 46.54 -89.74
CA GLU A 233 29.85 47.70 -90.41
C GLU A 233 30.83 48.88 -90.45
N LEU A 234 31.49 49.17 -89.32
CA LEU A 234 32.53 50.20 -89.24
C LEU A 234 33.68 49.90 -90.22
N SER A 235 34.15 48.66 -90.28
CA SER A 235 35.21 48.26 -91.21
C SER A 235 34.82 48.44 -92.68
N VAL A 236 33.58 48.10 -93.05
CA VAL A 236 33.04 48.32 -94.41
C VAL A 236 32.93 49.82 -94.71
N LEU A 237 32.42 50.62 -93.77
CA LEU A 237 32.36 52.08 -93.90
C LEU A 237 33.75 52.71 -94.07
N GLU A 238 34.73 52.27 -93.28
CA GLU A 238 36.13 52.69 -93.42
C GLU A 238 36.69 52.33 -94.80
N GLN A 239 36.46 51.11 -95.29
CA GLN A 239 36.91 50.68 -96.62
C GLN A 239 36.27 51.51 -97.73
N THR A 240 34.95 51.71 -97.69
CA THR A 240 34.23 52.52 -98.67
C THR A 240 34.66 53.99 -98.63
N MET A 241 34.92 54.55 -97.45
CA MET A 241 35.51 55.89 -97.29
C MET A 241 36.91 55.98 -97.89
N ILE A 242 37.76 54.98 -97.67
CA ILE A 242 39.11 54.91 -98.25
C ILE A 242 39.03 54.79 -99.78
N GLU A 243 38.13 53.97 -100.31
CA GLU A 243 37.91 53.81 -101.75
C GLU A 243 37.34 55.08 -102.39
N ALA A 244 36.35 55.71 -101.77
CA ALA A 244 35.81 57.00 -102.20
C ALA A 244 36.90 58.08 -102.21
N LYS A 245 37.74 58.13 -101.16
CA LYS A 245 38.91 59.03 -101.11
C LYS A 245 39.89 58.73 -102.24
N ARG A 246 40.25 57.46 -102.47
CA ARG A 246 41.13 57.04 -103.58
C ARG A 246 40.54 57.40 -104.94
N SER A 247 39.23 57.21 -105.14
CA SER A 247 38.54 57.58 -106.37
C SER A 247 38.57 59.09 -106.59
N ARG A 248 38.29 59.87 -105.54
CA ARG A 248 38.38 61.34 -105.56
C ARG A 248 39.80 61.81 -105.84
N ASP A 249 40.81 61.18 -105.25
CA ASP A 249 42.21 61.53 -105.49
C ASP A 249 42.62 61.20 -106.93
N ARG A 250 42.14 60.08 -107.51
CA ARG A 250 42.33 59.74 -108.92
C ARG A 250 41.68 60.76 -109.86
N THR A 251 40.42 61.14 -109.61
CA THR A 251 39.73 62.15 -110.44
C THR A 251 40.39 63.52 -110.30
N LEU A 252 40.79 63.92 -109.10
CA LEU A 252 41.50 65.17 -108.84
C LEU A 252 42.87 65.18 -109.51
N THR A 253 43.60 64.07 -109.51
CA THR A 253 44.87 63.92 -110.25
C THR A 253 44.65 64.00 -111.77
N ARG A 254 43.60 63.36 -112.29
CA ARG A 254 43.23 63.44 -113.71
C ARG A 254 42.86 64.87 -114.12
N MET A 255 42.05 65.56 -113.31
CA MET A 255 41.70 66.97 -113.55
C MET A 255 42.91 67.88 -113.42
N LYS A 256 43.81 67.66 -112.45
CA LYS A 256 45.09 68.38 -112.36
C LYS A 256 45.93 68.18 -113.61
N LYS A 257 46.06 66.96 -114.13
CA LYS A 257 46.80 66.69 -115.37
C LYS A 257 46.13 67.32 -116.59
N GLN A 258 44.80 67.36 -116.64
CA GLN A 258 44.06 68.04 -117.71
C GLN A 258 44.19 69.57 -117.61
N ALA A 259 44.14 70.12 -116.40
CA ALA A 259 44.37 71.53 -116.12
C ALA A 259 45.82 71.93 -116.40
N GLU A 260 46.79 71.07 -116.11
CA GLU A 260 48.21 71.27 -116.46
C GLU A 260 48.42 71.19 -117.96
N LYS A 261 47.77 70.24 -118.68
CA LYS A 261 47.75 70.24 -120.15
C LYS A 261 47.04 71.47 -120.73
N GLN A 262 45.94 71.91 -120.14
CA GLN A 262 45.25 73.14 -120.53
C GLN A 262 46.08 74.36 -120.20
N LYS A 263 46.86 74.36 -119.11
CA LYS A 263 47.82 75.40 -118.78
C LYS A 263 49.01 75.35 -119.72
N GLU A 264 49.52 74.20 -120.14
CA GLU A 264 50.55 74.11 -121.18
C GLU A 264 50.01 74.56 -122.54
N MET A 265 48.77 74.23 -122.87
CA MET A 265 48.09 74.71 -124.08
C MET A 265 47.77 76.20 -123.96
N ALA A 266 47.38 76.69 -122.78
CA ALA A 266 47.13 78.09 -122.49
C ALA A 266 48.43 78.87 -122.38
N ASP A 267 49.57 78.30 -121.96
CA ASP A 267 50.90 78.90 -121.97
C ASP A 267 51.42 78.92 -123.41
N LYS A 268 51.09 77.89 -124.22
CA LYS A 268 51.34 77.87 -125.68
C LYS A 268 50.43 78.84 -126.43
N ILE A 269 49.19 79.04 -125.99
CA ILE A 269 48.22 79.99 -126.54
C ILE A 269 48.50 81.40 -125.99
N GLU A 270 48.97 81.60 -124.77
CA GLU A 270 49.34 82.88 -124.14
C GLU A 270 50.65 83.37 -124.74
N LYS A 271 51.58 82.46 -125.08
CA LYS A 271 52.71 82.74 -125.99
C LYS A 271 52.28 83.02 -127.44
N ARG A 272 51.01 82.80 -127.83
CA ARG A 272 50.49 83.01 -129.20
C ARG A 272 49.26 83.93 -129.31
N ALA A 273 48.77 84.45 -128.21
CA ALA A 273 47.55 85.24 -128.07
C ALA A 273 47.77 86.35 -127.03
N ARG A 274 48.98 86.96 -127.03
CA ARG A 274 49.09 88.41 -126.89
C ARG A 274 48.55 89.06 -128.16
N ALA A 275 47.23 88.98 -128.34
CA ALA A 275 46.47 89.70 -129.36
C ALA A 275 44.96 89.51 -129.09
N THR A 276 44.33 90.56 -128.57
CA THR A 276 43.02 91.06 -129.02
C THR A 276 41.72 90.53 -128.34
N LEU A 277 41.06 91.50 -127.66
CA LEU A 277 39.61 91.71 -127.37
C LEU A 277 38.84 90.73 -126.44
N GLN A 278 38.21 91.21 -125.34
CA GLN A 278 36.87 91.86 -125.17
C GLN A 278 35.69 90.89 -125.40
N THR A 279 34.85 90.56 -124.39
CA THR A 279 33.57 91.19 -123.88
C THR A 279 32.44 90.13 -124.02
N ASP A 280 31.82 89.67 -122.92
CA ASP A 280 30.48 90.03 -122.36
C ASP A 280 29.29 89.16 -122.84
N ASP A 281 28.74 88.38 -121.88
CA ASP A 281 27.33 88.22 -121.40
C ASP A 281 26.13 88.06 -122.39
N PRO A 282 24.85 88.13 -121.93
CA PRO A 282 23.87 87.10 -121.47
C PRO A 282 22.75 86.80 -122.51
N SER A 283 21.71 85.99 -122.15
CA SER A 283 20.28 86.02 -122.63
C SER A 283 19.56 84.73 -122.15
N GLN A 284 18.52 84.66 -121.30
CA GLN A 284 17.15 85.23 -121.27
C GLN A 284 16.30 84.98 -122.53
N GLU A 285 15.29 84.10 -122.39
CA GLU A 285 13.92 84.11 -122.98
C GLU A 285 13.27 82.76 -122.55
N SER A 286 11.99 82.55 -122.22
CA SER A 286 10.75 83.24 -122.59
C SER A 286 9.62 82.93 -121.60
N LYS A 287 8.74 83.93 -121.47
CA LYS A 287 7.34 83.89 -121.06
C LYS A 287 6.56 82.63 -121.48
N ARG A 288 5.76 82.06 -120.57
CA ARG A 288 4.42 81.48 -120.83
C ARG A 288 3.56 81.64 -119.57
N GLN A 289 2.54 82.48 -119.60
CA GLN A 289 1.19 82.25 -120.12
C GLN A 289 0.27 81.67 -119.04
N SER A 290 -0.63 82.54 -118.62
CA SER A 290 -1.91 82.32 -117.97
C SER A 290 -2.67 81.11 -118.52
N GLN A 291 -3.10 80.21 -117.63
CA GLN A 291 -4.36 79.47 -117.67
C GLN A 291 -4.46 78.70 -116.35
N MET A 292 -5.24 79.22 -115.39
CA MET A 292 -5.71 78.41 -114.27
C MET A 292 -6.88 77.59 -114.80
N ASP A 293 -6.71 76.27 -114.83
CA ASP A 293 -7.74 75.31 -115.20
C ASP A 293 -8.94 75.41 -114.25
N GLU A 294 -10.12 75.64 -114.82
CA GLU A 294 -11.41 75.79 -114.12
C GLU A 294 -11.76 74.54 -113.29
N ASP A 295 -11.32 73.36 -113.74
CA ASP A 295 -11.45 72.07 -113.03
C ASP A 295 -10.63 72.00 -111.73
N ASN A 296 -9.49 72.69 -111.64
CA ASN A 296 -8.72 72.75 -110.40
C ASN A 296 -9.37 73.70 -109.40
N TRP A 297 -10.02 74.76 -109.88
CA TRP A 297 -10.74 75.70 -109.02
C TRP A 297 -11.98 75.07 -108.38
N VAL A 298 -12.76 74.29 -109.14
CA VAL A 298 -13.92 73.55 -108.61
C VAL A 298 -13.51 72.50 -107.58
N LYS A 299 -12.39 71.80 -107.78
CA LYS A 299 -11.87 70.83 -106.81
C LYS A 299 -11.44 71.52 -105.51
N VAL A 300 -10.71 72.63 -105.61
CA VAL A 300 -10.27 73.41 -104.45
C VAL A 300 -11.46 73.92 -103.64
N THR A 301 -12.51 74.45 -104.27
CA THR A 301 -13.71 74.91 -103.56
C THR A 301 -14.49 73.77 -102.90
N THR A 302 -14.64 72.62 -103.56
CA THR A 302 -15.27 71.45 -102.90
C THR A 302 -14.48 70.93 -101.69
N TYR A 303 -13.14 70.94 -101.74
CA TYR A 303 -12.33 70.57 -100.59
C TYR A 303 -12.42 71.61 -99.48
N GLU A 304 -12.42 72.91 -99.81
CA GLU A 304 -12.62 73.99 -98.82
C GLU A 304 -13.99 73.91 -98.13
N GLU A 305 -15.07 73.61 -98.86
CA GLU A 305 -16.40 73.40 -98.28
C GLU A 305 -16.44 72.15 -97.37
N ALA A 306 -15.79 71.06 -97.77
CA ALA A 306 -15.68 69.87 -96.95
C ALA A 306 -14.88 70.15 -95.66
N PHE A 307 -13.79 70.91 -95.75
CA PHE A 307 -12.99 71.30 -94.59
C PHE A 307 -13.74 72.25 -93.66
N LYS A 308 -14.51 73.20 -94.18
CA LYS A 308 -15.40 74.03 -93.35
C LYS A 308 -16.44 73.21 -92.59
N ARG A 309 -17.08 72.24 -93.24
CA ARG A 309 -18.04 71.34 -92.55
C ARG A 309 -17.37 70.52 -91.46
N ILE A 310 -16.13 70.07 -91.67
CA ILE A 310 -15.36 69.34 -90.65
C ILE A 310 -14.95 70.28 -89.51
N GLN A 311 -14.52 71.51 -89.80
CA GLN A 311 -14.21 72.54 -88.80
C GLN A 311 -15.45 72.88 -87.94
N GLU A 312 -16.61 73.04 -88.57
CA GLU A 312 -17.88 73.27 -87.86
C GLU A 312 -18.30 72.08 -86.99
N ALA A 313 -18.15 70.84 -87.48
CA ALA A 313 -18.52 69.64 -86.74
C ALA A 313 -17.55 69.30 -85.58
N THR A 314 -16.27 69.64 -85.75
CA THR A 314 -15.22 69.42 -84.72
C THR A 314 -15.05 70.62 -83.78
N GLY A 315 -15.57 71.80 -84.15
CA GLY A 315 -15.48 73.04 -83.37
C GLY A 315 -14.08 73.65 -83.37
N VAL A 316 -13.30 73.44 -84.44
CA VAL A 316 -11.88 73.77 -84.51
C VAL A 316 -11.60 74.82 -85.59
N SER A 317 -10.75 75.81 -85.30
CA SER A 317 -10.53 76.98 -86.18
C SER A 317 -9.47 76.77 -87.27
N SER A 318 -8.61 75.74 -87.17
CA SER A 318 -7.53 75.46 -88.12
C SER A 318 -7.45 73.98 -88.48
N ILE A 319 -7.03 73.68 -89.70
CA ILE A 319 -6.96 72.29 -90.20
C ILE A 319 -5.89 71.45 -89.46
N GLU A 320 -4.80 72.08 -89.07
CA GLU A 320 -3.71 71.46 -88.30
C GLU A 320 -4.17 71.09 -86.88
N GLU A 321 -5.10 71.84 -86.30
CA GLU A 321 -5.66 71.54 -84.97
C GLU A 321 -6.65 70.35 -85.05
N ILE A 322 -7.34 70.16 -86.18
CA ILE A 322 -8.18 68.97 -86.41
C ILE A 322 -7.30 67.71 -86.43
N GLU A 323 -6.18 67.73 -87.17
CA GLU A 323 -5.25 66.61 -87.23
C GLU A 323 -4.65 66.29 -85.86
N ALA A 324 -4.20 67.31 -85.13
CA ALA A 324 -3.64 67.14 -83.78
C ALA A 324 -4.66 66.56 -82.79
N ARG A 325 -5.92 67.02 -82.82
CA ARG A 325 -6.98 66.46 -81.96
C ARG A 325 -7.35 65.04 -82.35
N PHE A 326 -7.42 64.72 -83.64
CA PHE A 326 -7.72 63.37 -84.11
C PHE A 326 -6.63 62.38 -83.70
N MET A 327 -5.35 62.75 -83.83
CA MET A 327 -4.23 61.94 -83.39
C MET A 327 -4.20 61.76 -81.87
N ASN A 328 -4.45 62.83 -81.10
CA ASN A 328 -4.54 62.75 -79.64
C ASN A 328 -5.75 61.92 -79.16
N GLN A 329 -6.89 62.02 -79.85
CA GLN A 329 -8.08 61.22 -79.56
C GLN A 329 -7.86 59.74 -79.91
N GLY A 330 -7.14 59.46 -81.01
CA GLY A 330 -6.67 58.12 -81.37
C GLY A 330 -5.78 57.52 -80.29
N GLY A 331 -4.77 58.26 -79.83
CA GLY A 331 -3.90 57.83 -78.72
C GLY A 331 -4.66 57.61 -77.41
N THR A 332 -5.62 58.49 -77.09
CA THR A 332 -6.47 58.36 -75.89
C THR A 332 -7.38 57.13 -75.99
N TYR A 333 -7.93 56.85 -77.18
CA TYR A 333 -8.75 55.67 -77.44
C TYR A 333 -7.94 54.38 -77.31
N GLU A 334 -6.72 54.33 -77.86
CA GLU A 334 -5.81 53.19 -77.70
C GLU A 334 -5.44 52.95 -76.23
N HIS A 335 -5.16 54.03 -75.48
CA HIS A 335 -4.88 53.94 -74.05
C HIS A 335 -6.07 53.39 -73.25
N LEU A 336 -7.29 53.88 -73.50
CA LEU A 336 -8.52 53.38 -72.90
C LEU A 336 -8.79 51.91 -73.26
N LEU A 337 -8.52 51.50 -74.49
CA LEU A 337 -8.60 50.11 -74.93
C LEU A 337 -7.58 49.23 -74.20
N ALA A 338 -6.35 49.70 -74.03
CA ALA A 338 -5.33 48.99 -73.27
C ALA A 338 -5.74 48.85 -71.80
N GLN A 339 -6.24 49.92 -71.18
CA GLN A 339 -6.73 49.91 -69.80
C GLN A 339 -7.95 49.00 -69.61
N LYS A 340 -8.86 48.96 -70.58
CA LYS A 340 -9.98 48.00 -70.59
C LYS A 340 -9.47 46.56 -70.63
N ARG A 341 -8.52 46.26 -71.52
CA ARG A 341 -7.92 44.92 -71.65
C ARG A 341 -7.20 44.48 -70.37
N THR A 342 -6.45 45.37 -69.72
CA THR A 342 -5.76 45.05 -68.45
C THR A 342 -6.76 44.82 -67.32
N SER A 343 -7.79 45.67 -67.22
CA SER A 343 -8.86 45.52 -66.22
C SER A 343 -9.67 44.22 -66.42
N GLU A 344 -9.97 43.85 -67.67
CA GLU A 344 -10.62 42.57 -68.00
C GLU A 344 -9.75 41.36 -67.63
N LYS A 345 -8.44 41.42 -67.88
CA LYS A 345 -7.49 40.38 -67.44
C LYS A 345 -7.46 40.25 -65.93
N GLN A 346 -7.37 41.37 -65.20
CA GLN A 346 -7.39 41.37 -63.73
C GLN A 346 -8.71 40.81 -63.18
N ARG A 347 -9.85 41.19 -63.77
CA ARG A 347 -11.16 40.66 -63.39
C ARG A 347 -11.24 39.15 -63.59
N LYS A 348 -10.77 38.64 -64.72
CA LYS A 348 -10.72 37.19 -64.98
C LYS A 348 -9.82 36.47 -63.98
N TRP A 349 -8.64 37.02 -63.69
CA TRP A 349 -7.71 36.45 -62.70
C TRP A 349 -8.31 36.42 -61.30
N LEU A 350 -8.90 37.53 -60.83
CA LEU A 350 -9.58 37.59 -59.52
C LEU A 350 -10.77 36.64 -59.43
N SER A 351 -11.55 36.51 -60.51
CA SER A 351 -12.68 35.57 -60.57
C SER A 351 -12.21 34.12 -60.44
N GLU A 352 -11.09 33.77 -61.07
CA GLU A 352 -10.50 32.43 -60.99
C GLU A 352 -9.91 32.16 -59.60
N GLN A 353 -9.20 33.12 -59.01
CA GLN A 353 -8.71 33.02 -57.63
C GLN A 353 -9.86 32.85 -56.63
N LYS A 354 -10.95 33.62 -56.78
CA LYS A 354 -12.15 33.45 -55.96
C LYS A 354 -12.72 32.04 -56.10
N ARG A 355 -12.83 31.53 -57.32
CA ARG A 355 -13.33 30.16 -57.59
C ARG A 355 -12.46 29.10 -56.90
N GLN A 356 -11.14 29.20 -57.02
CA GLN A 356 -10.20 28.29 -56.36
C GLN A 356 -10.33 28.36 -54.84
N LEU A 357 -10.41 29.56 -54.28
CA LEU A 357 -10.54 29.75 -52.83
C LEU A 357 -11.86 29.21 -52.29
N THR A 358 -12.97 29.40 -53.02
CA THR A 358 -14.27 28.80 -52.69
C THR A 358 -14.21 27.28 -52.72
N GLN A 359 -13.57 26.69 -53.73
CA GLN A 359 -13.41 25.23 -53.83
C GLN A 359 -12.56 24.67 -52.67
N HIS A 360 -11.49 25.35 -52.27
CA HIS A 360 -10.70 24.99 -51.09
C HIS A 360 -11.50 25.10 -49.80
N TYR A 361 -12.31 26.15 -49.65
CA TYR A 361 -13.17 26.32 -48.49
C TYR A 361 -14.22 25.22 -48.38
N GLU A 362 -14.90 24.89 -49.48
CA GLU A 362 -15.87 23.78 -49.52
C GLU A 362 -15.21 22.44 -49.18
N ALA A 363 -14.05 22.16 -49.78
CA ALA A 363 -13.29 20.96 -49.45
C ALA A 363 -12.92 20.90 -47.95
N MET A 364 -12.53 22.03 -47.34
CA MET A 364 -12.21 22.09 -45.91
C MET A 364 -13.45 21.91 -45.04
N LYS A 365 -14.56 22.59 -45.38
CA LYS A 365 -15.83 22.51 -44.64
C LYS A 365 -16.37 21.08 -44.60
N TYR A 366 -16.43 20.42 -45.76
CA TYR A 366 -17.01 19.07 -45.85
C TYR A 366 -16.03 17.95 -45.48
N SER A 367 -14.71 18.14 -45.58
CA SER A 367 -13.73 17.15 -45.11
C SER A 367 -13.44 17.23 -43.61
N GLY A 368 -13.61 18.41 -43.00
CA GLY A 368 -13.45 18.61 -41.55
C GLY A 368 -14.53 17.90 -40.73
N GLU A 369 -15.80 18.04 -41.13
CA GLU A 369 -16.93 17.39 -40.45
C GLU A 369 -16.87 15.87 -40.55
N SER A 370 -16.51 15.32 -41.72
CA SER A 370 -16.39 13.88 -41.91
C SER A 370 -15.28 13.26 -41.05
N LYS A 371 -14.12 13.91 -40.95
CA LYS A 371 -13.01 13.43 -40.10
C LYS A 371 -13.31 13.54 -38.61
N MET A 372 -14.00 14.61 -38.19
CA MET A 372 -14.40 14.77 -36.79
C MET A 372 -15.42 13.71 -36.38
N SER A 373 -16.42 13.43 -37.23
CA SER A 373 -17.42 12.38 -37.00
C SER A 373 -16.78 10.98 -36.93
N GLN A 374 -15.84 10.67 -37.82
CA GLN A 374 -15.12 9.41 -37.80
C GLN A 374 -14.23 9.25 -36.55
N GLY A 375 -13.57 10.34 -36.12
CA GLY A 375 -12.79 10.36 -34.88
C GLY A 375 -13.65 10.12 -33.65
N GLN A 376 -14.83 10.76 -33.58
CA GLN A 376 -15.77 10.59 -32.49
C GLN A 376 -16.36 9.17 -32.42
N GLN A 377 -16.70 8.57 -33.57
CA GLN A 377 -17.14 7.17 -33.64
C GLN A 377 -16.02 6.19 -33.23
N MET A 378 -14.76 6.49 -33.56
CA MET A 378 -13.63 5.67 -33.11
C MET A 378 -13.44 5.76 -31.60
N LEU A 379 -13.54 6.96 -31.03
CA LEU A 379 -13.48 7.15 -29.58
C LEU A 379 -14.59 6.39 -28.85
N GLU A 380 -15.83 6.46 -29.36
CA GLU A 380 -16.96 5.72 -28.80
C GLU A 380 -16.73 4.20 -28.82
N LYS A 381 -16.21 3.65 -29.93
CA LYS A 381 -15.84 2.23 -30.02
C LYS A 381 -14.72 1.85 -29.05
N MET A 382 -13.71 2.70 -28.89
CA MET A 382 -12.64 2.47 -27.93
C MET A 382 -13.15 2.52 -26.48
N GLN A 383 -14.06 3.43 -26.18
CA GLN A 383 -14.68 3.56 -24.87
C GLN A 383 -15.60 2.37 -24.55
N GLU A 384 -16.35 1.88 -25.53
CA GLU A 384 -17.13 0.64 -25.41
C GLU A 384 -16.22 -0.58 -25.18
N HIS A 385 -15.12 -0.68 -25.92
CA HIS A 385 -14.13 -1.74 -25.71
C HIS A 385 -13.52 -1.69 -24.32
N LEU A 386 -13.16 -0.49 -23.85
CA LEU A 386 -12.63 -0.27 -22.51
C LEU A 386 -13.66 -0.72 -21.45
N GLY A 387 -14.92 -0.30 -21.55
CA GLY A 387 -15.99 -0.74 -20.66
C GLY A 387 -16.18 -2.26 -20.63
N LYS A 388 -16.15 -2.94 -21.79
CA LYS A 388 -16.20 -4.41 -21.85
C LYS A 388 -14.99 -5.07 -21.19
N THR A 389 -13.80 -4.51 -21.38
CA THR A 389 -12.58 -5.04 -20.73
C THR A 389 -12.59 -4.84 -19.22
N GLU A 390 -13.10 -3.71 -18.73
CA GLU A 390 -13.25 -3.44 -17.30
C GLU A 390 -14.25 -4.39 -16.64
N GLN A 391 -15.42 -4.59 -17.25
CA GLN A 391 -16.40 -5.58 -16.77
C GLN A 391 -15.80 -6.98 -16.71
N ARG A 392 -15.04 -7.39 -17.74
CA ARG A 392 -14.35 -8.68 -17.75
C ARG A 392 -13.31 -8.79 -16.64
N ARG A 393 -12.53 -7.73 -16.40
CA ARG A 393 -11.55 -7.66 -15.31
C ARG A 393 -12.25 -7.84 -13.96
N ASP A 394 -13.37 -7.14 -13.74
CA ASP A 394 -14.08 -7.17 -12.46
C ASP A 394 -14.72 -8.53 -12.20
N LEU A 395 -15.27 -9.18 -13.23
CA LEU A 395 -15.75 -10.56 -13.13
C LEU A 395 -14.64 -11.54 -12.75
N LEU A 396 -13.47 -11.46 -13.41
CA LEU A 396 -12.32 -12.30 -13.09
C LEU A 396 -11.80 -12.02 -11.67
N ARG A 397 -11.72 -10.75 -11.27
CA ARG A 397 -11.32 -10.35 -9.92
C ARG A 397 -12.24 -10.93 -8.86
N ASN A 398 -13.56 -10.86 -9.08
CA ASN A 398 -14.55 -11.45 -8.19
C ASN A 398 -14.44 -12.97 -8.13
N SER A 399 -14.20 -13.63 -9.28
CA SER A 399 -13.97 -15.08 -9.31
C SER A 399 -12.71 -15.49 -8.53
N VAL A 400 -11.61 -14.77 -8.70
CA VAL A 400 -10.35 -15.03 -7.98
C VAL A 400 -10.55 -14.79 -6.48
N HIS A 401 -11.25 -13.72 -6.09
CA HIS A 401 -11.54 -13.43 -4.70
C HIS A 401 -12.37 -14.55 -4.04
N ARG A 402 -13.43 -15.02 -4.72
CA ARG A 402 -14.23 -16.17 -4.24
C ARG A 402 -13.39 -17.43 -4.11
N ASN A 403 -12.58 -17.77 -5.11
CA ASN A 403 -11.71 -18.94 -5.06
C ASN A 403 -10.68 -18.84 -3.93
N HIS A 404 -10.16 -17.64 -3.67
CA HIS A 404 -9.25 -17.38 -2.56
C HIS A 404 -9.94 -17.57 -1.21
N MET A 405 -11.15 -17.03 -1.03
CA MET A 405 -11.95 -17.23 0.20
C MET A 405 -12.20 -18.72 0.46
N VAL A 406 -12.69 -19.46 -0.54
CA VAL A 406 -12.92 -20.91 -0.43
C VAL A 406 -11.62 -21.66 -0.10
N THR A 407 -10.51 -21.29 -0.74
CA THR A 407 -9.20 -21.93 -0.46
C THR A 407 -8.74 -21.66 0.97
N THR A 408 -8.94 -20.43 1.47
CA THR A 408 -8.61 -20.06 2.85
C THR A 408 -9.49 -20.80 3.84
N ASP A 409 -10.79 -20.90 3.59
CA ASP A 409 -11.73 -21.67 4.42
C ASP A 409 -11.35 -23.15 4.47
N VAL A 410 -11.00 -23.74 3.31
CA VAL A 410 -10.51 -25.13 3.24
C VAL A 410 -9.21 -25.30 4.02
N LYS A 411 -8.23 -24.40 3.87
CA LYS A 411 -6.97 -24.43 4.63
C LYS A 411 -7.20 -24.34 6.14
N ASN A 412 -8.08 -23.43 6.56
CA ASN A 412 -8.44 -23.27 7.97
C ASN A 412 -9.17 -24.51 8.50
N GLY A 413 -10.09 -25.07 7.72
CA GLY A 413 -10.78 -26.32 8.05
C GLY A 413 -9.82 -27.50 8.19
N ILE A 414 -8.85 -27.65 7.28
CA ILE A 414 -7.80 -28.68 7.36
C ILE A 414 -6.95 -28.50 8.61
N ARG A 415 -6.48 -27.27 8.89
CA ARG A 415 -5.69 -26.98 10.09
C ARG A 415 -6.46 -27.29 11.36
N HIS A 416 -7.71 -26.84 11.46
CA HIS A 416 -8.57 -27.12 12.60
C HIS A 416 -8.78 -28.63 12.80
N LEU A 417 -9.03 -29.36 11.73
CA LEU A 417 -9.21 -30.81 11.78
C LEU A 417 -7.91 -31.51 12.23
N TYR A 418 -6.76 -31.08 11.71
CA TYR A 418 -5.44 -31.59 12.11
C TYR A 418 -5.14 -31.33 13.59
N ASP A 419 -5.41 -30.11 14.09
CA ASP A 419 -5.22 -29.74 15.49
C ASP A 419 -6.14 -30.55 16.41
N THR A 420 -7.41 -30.76 16.00
CA THR A 420 -8.38 -31.57 16.75
C THR A 420 -7.92 -33.03 16.87
N LEU A 421 -7.26 -33.58 15.85
CA LEU A 421 -6.77 -34.96 15.83
C LEU A 421 -5.32 -35.11 16.33
N LYS A 422 -4.69 -34.05 16.87
CA LYS A 422 -3.27 -34.05 17.23
C LYS A 422 -2.90 -35.15 18.24
N ASP A 423 -3.77 -35.42 19.21
CA ASP A 423 -3.52 -36.37 20.30
C ASP A 423 -3.59 -37.85 19.88
N ILE A 424 -4.13 -38.13 18.68
CA ILE A 424 -4.27 -39.49 18.18
C ILE A 424 -2.96 -39.93 17.53
N LYS A 425 -2.29 -40.91 18.15
CA LYS A 425 -1.01 -41.45 17.67
C LYS A 425 -1.19 -42.65 16.74
N LEU A 426 -0.75 -42.54 15.50
CA LEU A 426 -0.59 -43.62 14.52
C LEU A 426 0.64 -44.48 14.86
N LYS A 427 0.59 -45.77 14.49
CA LYS A 427 1.70 -46.72 14.65
C LYS A 427 2.65 -46.63 13.45
N PRO A 428 3.97 -46.87 13.63
CA PRO A 428 4.92 -46.95 12.51
C PRO A 428 4.45 -48.01 11.49
N PRO A 429 4.60 -47.77 10.17
CA PRO A 429 5.41 -46.74 9.51
C PRO A 429 4.69 -45.40 9.25
N MET A 430 3.46 -45.19 9.74
CA MET A 430 2.69 -43.97 9.47
C MET A 430 3.20 -42.78 10.27
N LYS A 431 3.26 -41.60 9.63
CA LYS A 431 3.72 -40.35 10.24
C LYS A 431 2.61 -39.70 11.09
N ASN A 432 3.00 -39.12 12.23
CA ASN A 432 2.06 -38.44 13.14
C ASN A 432 1.99 -36.93 12.99
N ASN A 433 3.04 -36.33 12.43
CA ASN A 433 3.18 -34.89 12.27
C ASN A 433 3.37 -34.56 10.79
N ALA A 434 2.60 -33.59 10.30
CA ALA A 434 2.73 -33.02 8.96
C ALA A 434 3.62 -31.76 8.99
N ASN A 435 4.06 -31.35 7.81
CA ASN A 435 4.69 -30.04 7.63
C ASN A 435 3.62 -28.92 7.80
N PRO A 436 3.91 -27.79 8.47
CA PRO A 436 2.90 -26.76 8.78
C PRO A 436 2.25 -26.09 7.56
N ASP A 437 2.96 -26.08 6.42
CA ASP A 437 2.51 -25.45 5.16
C ASP A 437 2.05 -26.45 4.09
N ASP A 438 2.15 -27.75 4.35
CA ASP A 438 1.66 -28.79 3.44
C ASP A 438 0.28 -29.29 3.89
N TYR A 439 -0.77 -28.62 3.39
CA TYR A 439 -2.16 -28.95 3.70
C TYR A 439 -2.59 -30.31 3.16
N LEU A 440 -1.92 -30.83 2.12
CA LEU A 440 -2.23 -32.15 1.56
C LEU A 440 -1.69 -33.25 2.48
N ASP A 441 -0.46 -33.08 2.98
CA ASP A 441 0.13 -33.96 3.99
C ASP A 441 -0.68 -33.92 5.31
N GLN A 442 -1.11 -32.73 5.75
CA GLN A 442 -2.03 -32.59 6.90
C GLN A 442 -3.32 -33.39 6.69
N LEU A 443 -3.96 -33.26 5.53
CA LEU A 443 -5.20 -33.96 5.21
C LEU A 443 -5.01 -35.48 5.15
N GLN A 444 -3.89 -35.95 4.58
CA GLN A 444 -3.55 -37.38 4.54
C GLN A 444 -3.29 -37.96 5.93
N ILE A 445 -2.61 -37.23 6.82
CA ILE A 445 -2.43 -37.67 8.22
C ILE A 445 -3.77 -37.71 8.95
N CYS A 446 -4.63 -36.70 8.72
CA CYS A 446 -5.97 -36.67 9.29
C CYS A 446 -6.81 -37.86 8.85
N GLU A 447 -6.78 -38.21 7.56
CA GLU A 447 -7.47 -39.38 7.02
C GLU A 447 -7.02 -40.66 7.74
N ASN A 448 -5.71 -40.88 7.88
CA ASN A 448 -5.16 -42.06 8.57
C ASN A 448 -5.59 -42.11 10.05
N LYS A 449 -5.62 -40.96 10.74
CA LYS A 449 -6.07 -40.86 12.14
C LYS A 449 -7.57 -41.14 12.26
N LEU A 450 -8.39 -40.63 11.34
CA LEU A 450 -9.83 -40.90 11.29
C LEU A 450 -10.13 -42.37 10.98
N GLN A 451 -9.40 -42.99 10.05
CA GLN A 451 -9.53 -44.43 9.76
C GLN A 451 -9.21 -45.29 10.99
N LYS A 452 -8.18 -44.92 11.76
CA LYS A 452 -7.87 -45.57 13.04
C LYS A 452 -9.03 -45.43 14.03
N LEU A 453 -9.60 -44.24 14.19
CA LEU A 453 -10.75 -44.01 15.07
C LEU A 453 -11.98 -44.80 14.61
N MET A 454 -12.28 -44.82 13.31
CA MET A 454 -13.38 -45.60 12.73
C MET A 454 -13.22 -47.10 13.04
N THR A 455 -12.00 -47.62 12.92
CA THR A 455 -11.68 -49.01 13.26
C THR A 455 -11.86 -49.27 14.75
N GLN A 456 -11.42 -48.35 15.63
CA GLN A 456 -11.58 -48.47 17.08
C GLN A 456 -13.04 -48.39 17.53
N ALA A 457 -13.84 -47.55 16.88
CA ALA A 457 -15.26 -47.38 17.14
C ALA A 457 -16.13 -48.45 16.42
N ASN A 458 -15.52 -49.36 15.66
CA ASN A 458 -16.19 -50.37 14.83
C ASN A 458 -17.27 -49.78 13.89
N VAL A 459 -17.03 -48.56 13.40
CA VAL A 459 -17.91 -47.85 12.46
C VAL A 459 -17.43 -48.17 11.05
N ARG A 460 -18.17 -49.03 10.35
CA ARG A 460 -17.82 -49.46 8.99
C ARG A 460 -18.39 -48.53 7.92
N ASP A 461 -19.62 -48.03 8.12
CA ASP A 461 -20.36 -47.22 7.15
C ASP A 461 -21.09 -46.03 7.79
N SER A 462 -21.43 -45.02 6.99
CA SER A 462 -22.21 -43.84 7.43
C SER A 462 -23.55 -44.22 8.10
N ALA A 463 -24.18 -45.32 7.69
CA ALA A 463 -25.39 -45.83 8.33
C ALA A 463 -25.14 -46.35 9.76
N SER A 464 -24.00 -47.03 10.00
CA SER A 464 -23.60 -47.49 11.33
C SER A 464 -23.27 -46.31 12.26
N PHE A 465 -22.63 -45.26 11.73
CA PHE A 465 -22.38 -44.02 12.45
C PHE A 465 -23.69 -43.32 12.85
N LYS A 466 -24.64 -43.18 11.92
CA LYS A 466 -25.96 -42.58 12.21
C LYS A 466 -26.75 -43.36 13.25
N LYS A 467 -26.62 -44.69 13.28
CA LYS A 467 -27.25 -45.54 14.30
C LYS A 467 -26.67 -45.29 15.69
N ILE A 468 -25.35 -45.11 15.81
CA ILE A 468 -24.69 -44.73 17.07
C ILE A 468 -25.02 -43.29 17.45
N MET A 469 -25.07 -42.37 16.49
CA MET A 469 -25.44 -40.97 16.72
C MET A 469 -26.88 -40.82 17.23
N ASN A 470 -27.79 -41.67 16.77
CA ASN A 470 -29.19 -41.72 17.22
C ASN A 470 -29.39 -42.62 18.46
N SER A 471 -28.31 -43.16 19.03
CA SER A 471 -28.40 -43.96 20.25
C SER A 471 -28.56 -43.06 21.48
N THR A 472 -29.31 -43.54 22.47
CA THR A 472 -29.54 -42.83 23.74
C THR A 472 -28.24 -42.57 24.48
N GLU A 473 -27.30 -43.52 24.47
CA GLU A 473 -25.98 -43.40 25.11
C GLU A 473 -25.14 -42.26 24.53
N PHE A 474 -25.20 -42.05 23.20
CA PHE A 474 -24.49 -40.95 22.56
C PHE A 474 -25.12 -39.59 22.91
N HIS A 475 -26.45 -39.51 22.95
CA HIS A 475 -27.16 -38.30 23.35
C HIS A 475 -26.85 -37.93 24.81
N GLU A 476 -26.90 -38.88 25.74
CA GLU A 476 -26.53 -38.65 27.15
C GLU A 476 -25.07 -38.22 27.31
N PHE A 477 -24.14 -38.84 26.56
CA PHE A 477 -22.73 -38.43 26.56
C PHE A 477 -22.53 -36.99 26.05
N MET A 478 -23.23 -36.61 24.99
CA MET A 478 -23.17 -35.26 24.43
C MET A 478 -23.84 -34.22 25.33
N GLU A 479 -24.96 -34.55 25.96
CA GLU A 479 -25.62 -33.68 26.94
C GLU A 479 -24.72 -33.41 28.15
N ASN A 480 -24.03 -34.43 28.66
CA ASN A 480 -23.11 -34.28 29.80
C ASN A 480 -21.83 -33.48 29.47
N ARG A 481 -21.50 -33.32 28.19
CA ARG A 481 -20.35 -32.51 27.72
C ARG A 481 -20.74 -31.12 27.24
N GLN A 482 -22.02 -30.74 27.30
CA GLN A 482 -22.41 -29.37 27.04
C GLN A 482 -21.81 -28.43 28.10
N LYS A 483 -21.33 -27.27 27.66
CA LYS A 483 -20.84 -26.23 28.57
C LYS A 483 -21.98 -25.79 29.49
N THR A 484 -21.70 -25.54 30.76
CA THR A 484 -22.69 -25.11 31.77
C THR A 484 -23.40 -23.79 31.43
N GLU A 485 -22.82 -22.99 30.54
CA GLU A 485 -23.40 -21.74 30.00
C GLU A 485 -24.46 -21.98 28.92
N ASN A 486 -24.57 -23.20 28.37
CA ASN A 486 -25.69 -23.59 27.54
C ASN A 486 -26.91 -23.77 28.45
N LEU A 487 -27.54 -22.66 28.80
CA LEU A 487 -28.88 -22.63 29.37
C LEU A 487 -29.78 -23.38 28.39
N ARG A 488 -30.17 -24.61 28.76
CA ARG A 488 -31.35 -25.27 28.16
C ARG A 488 -32.44 -24.20 28.15
N VAL A 489 -32.83 -23.75 26.96
CA VAL A 489 -34.06 -22.98 26.82
C VAL A 489 -35.15 -23.90 27.36
N ARG A 490 -35.62 -23.61 28.57
CA ARG A 490 -36.88 -24.16 29.00
C ARG A 490 -37.86 -23.62 27.97
N LEU A 491 -38.44 -24.52 27.19
CA LEU A 491 -39.68 -24.22 26.50
C LEU A 491 -40.71 -24.11 27.62
N ASP A 492 -40.69 -22.96 28.30
CA ASP A 492 -41.73 -22.59 29.23
C ASP A 492 -43.05 -22.61 28.43
N GLU A 493 -44.09 -23.10 29.09
CA GLU A 493 -45.46 -23.09 28.60
C GLU A 493 -45.78 -21.73 27.96
N PRO A 494 -46.65 -21.68 26.93
CA PRO A 494 -46.86 -20.48 26.13
C PRO A 494 -47.13 -19.27 27.04
N ASP A 495 -46.13 -18.40 27.14
CA ASP A 495 -46.25 -17.15 27.87
C ASP A 495 -47.41 -16.35 27.31
N SER A 496 -48.49 -16.26 28.08
CA SER A 496 -49.49 -15.21 27.92
C SER A 496 -48.90 -13.90 28.44
N TYR A 497 -47.99 -13.31 27.68
CA TYR A 497 -47.69 -11.91 27.89
C TYR A 497 -48.81 -11.08 27.27
N ASP A 498 -49.63 -10.55 28.17
CA ASP A 498 -50.53 -9.43 27.94
C ASP A 498 -49.79 -8.34 27.17
N SER A 499 -50.38 -8.00 26.03
CA SER A 499 -50.10 -6.78 25.29
C SER A 499 -50.45 -5.59 26.19
N ASP A 500 -49.70 -4.51 26.02
CA ASP A 500 -50.07 -3.13 26.37
C ASP A 500 -49.77 -2.65 27.80
N ASP A 501 -48.48 -2.41 28.09
CA ASP A 501 -48.05 -1.38 29.05
C ASP A 501 -46.85 -0.60 28.51
N PHE A 502 -46.98 -0.04 27.31
CA PHE A 502 -46.19 1.12 26.90
C PHE A 502 -47.11 2.09 26.19
N GLY A 503 -47.73 2.95 26.99
CA GLY A 503 -48.45 4.13 26.53
C GLY A 503 -47.51 5.12 25.83
N TYR A 504 -47.25 4.87 24.55
CA TYR A 504 -46.88 5.92 23.62
C TYR A 504 -48.16 6.52 23.08
N ASP A 505 -48.57 7.63 23.70
CA ASP A 505 -49.61 8.52 23.21
C ASP A 505 -49.14 9.15 21.89
N SER A 506 -49.40 8.45 20.79
CA SER A 506 -49.16 8.89 19.43
C SER A 506 -50.50 9.27 18.82
N GLN A 507 -50.95 10.49 19.14
CA GLN A 507 -52.15 11.13 18.58
C GLN A 507 -52.10 11.40 17.06
N ASP A 508 -51.15 10.82 16.32
CA ASP A 508 -50.88 11.15 14.91
C ASP A 508 -51.04 9.96 13.94
N ASN A 509 -51.69 8.87 14.35
CA ASN A 509 -51.90 7.69 13.48
C ASN A 509 -53.36 7.25 13.38
N GLU A 510 -54.31 8.18 13.24
CA GLU A 510 -55.72 7.84 12.95
C GLU A 510 -55.94 7.28 11.53
N ASP A 511 -54.96 7.38 10.62
CA ASP A 511 -55.09 6.98 9.21
C ASP A 511 -54.23 5.77 8.79
N MET A 512 -53.51 5.11 9.71
CA MET A 512 -52.71 3.91 9.39
C MET A 512 -53.40 2.63 9.86
N MET A 513 -53.77 1.76 8.90
CA MET A 513 -54.29 0.42 9.18
C MET A 513 -53.37 -0.32 10.15
N THR A 514 -53.92 -0.79 11.27
CA THR A 514 -53.16 -1.56 12.25
C THR A 514 -52.81 -2.92 11.64
N ASN A 515 -51.74 -3.56 12.15
CA ASN A 515 -51.31 -4.88 11.70
C ASN A 515 -52.44 -5.94 11.77
N ALA A 516 -53.37 -5.78 12.71
CA ALA A 516 -54.57 -6.60 12.83
C ALA A 516 -55.58 -6.39 11.67
N ASP A 517 -55.74 -5.16 11.19
CA ASP A 517 -56.62 -4.84 10.06
C ASP A 517 -56.06 -5.37 8.74
N ILE A 518 -54.75 -5.23 8.52
CA ILE A 518 -54.05 -5.81 7.37
C ILE A 518 -54.21 -7.34 7.37
N LYS A 519 -54.10 -7.98 8.54
CA LYS A 519 -54.27 -9.42 8.68
C LYS A 519 -55.73 -9.84 8.43
N ARG A 520 -56.71 -9.03 8.86
CA ARG A 520 -58.15 -9.26 8.61
C ARG A 520 -58.49 -9.12 7.13
N GLU A 521 -57.95 -8.11 6.46
CA GLU A 521 -58.15 -7.88 5.03
C GLU A 521 -57.49 -8.99 4.18
N GLY A 522 -56.28 -9.42 4.56
CA GLY A 522 -55.61 -10.58 3.97
C GLY A 522 -56.42 -11.88 4.11
N GLN A 523 -57.04 -12.09 5.28
CA GLN A 523 -57.91 -13.24 5.52
C GLN A 523 -59.19 -13.17 4.65
N MET A 524 -59.82 -12.00 4.56
CA MET A 524 -61.00 -11.80 3.70
C MET A 524 -60.68 -12.06 2.21
N LEU A 525 -59.52 -11.62 1.72
CA LEU A 525 -59.07 -11.89 0.35
C LEU A 525 -58.85 -13.39 0.11
N MET A 526 -58.32 -14.11 1.09
CA MET A 526 -58.13 -15.56 1.01
C MET A 526 -59.45 -16.32 1.03
N ASP A 527 -60.43 -15.87 1.82
CA ASP A 527 -61.76 -16.50 1.89
C ASP A 527 -62.61 -16.19 0.65
N GLN A 528 -62.50 -14.99 0.08
CA GLN A 528 -63.09 -14.66 -1.23
C GLN A 528 -62.50 -15.52 -2.37
N LYS A 529 -61.19 -15.84 -2.32
CA LYS A 529 -60.56 -16.75 -3.30
C LYS A 529 -61.01 -18.20 -3.13
N LYS A 530 -61.31 -18.65 -1.91
CA LYS A 530 -61.79 -20.02 -1.66
C LYS A 530 -63.23 -20.26 -2.15
N ASN A 531 -64.07 -19.21 -2.20
CA ASN A 531 -65.47 -19.32 -2.61
C ASN A 531 -65.74 -19.25 -4.13
N LYS A 532 -64.72 -19.05 -4.99
CA LYS A 532 -64.87 -19.20 -6.45
C LYS A 532 -64.54 -20.64 -6.90
N LYS A 533 -65.44 -21.59 -6.65
CA LYS A 533 -65.46 -22.88 -7.34
C LYS A 533 -66.81 -23.17 -8.01
N ARG A 534 -66.76 -23.14 -9.35
CA ARG A 534 -67.42 -24.06 -10.30
C ARG A 534 -68.95 -24.00 -10.46
N ALA A 535 -69.42 -23.10 -11.32
CA ALA A 535 -70.60 -23.37 -12.14
C ALA A 535 -70.19 -24.21 -13.37
N ARG A 536 -70.52 -25.50 -13.35
CA ARG A 536 -70.33 -26.45 -14.46
C ARG A 536 -71.32 -26.11 -15.59
N GLY A 537 -70.81 -25.84 -16.79
CA GLY A 537 -71.61 -25.82 -18.01
C GLY A 537 -72.17 -27.21 -18.32
N ARG A 538 -73.51 -27.33 -18.37
CA ARG A 538 -74.20 -28.50 -18.94
C ARG A 538 -74.24 -28.35 -20.46
N ARG A 539 -73.72 -29.34 -21.18
CA ARG A 539 -73.89 -29.50 -22.63
C ARG A 539 -74.88 -30.64 -22.92
N LYS A 540 -75.90 -30.28 -23.73
CA LYS A 540 -76.72 -31.06 -24.69
C LYS A 540 -77.62 -32.20 -24.20
N LYS A 541 -78.93 -32.04 -24.43
CA LYS A 541 -79.60 -32.65 -25.59
C LYS A 541 -80.50 -31.61 -26.25
#